data_AF-G5QD80-F1
#
_entry.id   AF-G5QD80-F1
#
_cell.length_a   1.000
_cell.length_b   1.000
_cell.length_c   1.000
_cell.angle_alpha   90.00
_cell.angle_beta   90.00
_cell.angle_gamma   90.00
#
_symmetry.space_group_name_H-M   'P 1'
#
loop_
_entity.id
_entity.type
_entity.pdbx_description
1 polymer ?
#
loop_
_entity_poly.entity_id
_entity_poly.type
_entity_poly.pdbx_seq_one_letter_code
_entity_poly.pdbx_strand_id
1 'polypeptide(L)'
;MAQAGFILTRHWRDTPQGTEVSFWLATDNGPVQATLAPQESVAFIPTSQTSRAASLLQAEKDYRLTPLQLRDFHRQPVSGLYCRTHRQLMRMEKLLRENGVTVYEADVRPPERYLMERFITSPVWVDGEMRNGVIRNARLKPHPDYRPPLKWVSLDIETTRHGELYCIGLEGCGQRTVYMLGPANGDDRQLDFELVYVASRPQLLEKLNAWFAEHDPDVIIGWNVVQFDLRMLQKHAERYRIPLRLGRDNSELEWREHGFKNGVFGANMASKTAKTAFFSPRPEGESLSMVSTRLNPRSGIFRLFRWKPSRRNCSAKENPLIIPGIVWMRSIAALPRINPPSPPTT
;
A
#
# COMPACT_ATOMS: atom_id res chain seq x y z
N MET A 1 27.51 -2.21 -8.38
CA MET A 1 26.97 -3.10 -9.43
C MET A 1 25.50 -2.77 -9.55
N ALA A 2 24.99 -2.60 -10.76
CA ALA A 2 23.56 -2.43 -10.97
C ALA A 2 22.83 -3.76 -10.71
N GLN A 3 21.70 -3.72 -10.02
CA GLN A 3 20.83 -4.87 -9.79
C GLN A 3 19.42 -4.60 -10.31
N ALA A 4 18.70 -5.67 -10.67
CA ALA A 4 17.31 -5.57 -11.09
C ALA A 4 16.40 -5.40 -9.86
N GLY A 5 15.29 -4.68 -10.04
CA GLY A 5 14.29 -4.48 -9.00
C GLY A 5 12.95 -4.03 -9.57
N PHE A 6 11.92 -4.10 -8.73
CA PHE A 6 10.57 -3.69 -9.09
C PHE A 6 10.00 -2.77 -8.00
N ILE A 7 9.65 -1.54 -8.38
CA ILE A 7 9.14 -0.53 -7.44
C ILE A 7 7.80 -0.97 -6.85
N LEU A 8 7.77 -1.16 -5.53
CA LEU A 8 6.55 -1.42 -4.75
C LEU A 8 5.94 -0.13 -4.21
N THR A 9 6.75 0.71 -3.54
CA THR A 9 6.27 1.95 -2.92
C THR A 9 7.22 3.11 -3.19
N ARG A 10 6.66 4.32 -3.18
CA ARG A 10 7.31 5.58 -3.53
C ARG A 10 7.14 6.54 -2.36
N HIS A 11 8.23 7.17 -1.94
CA HIS A 11 8.24 8.05 -0.77
C HIS A 11 9.02 9.31 -1.08
N TRP A 12 8.62 10.40 -0.43
CA TRP A 12 9.41 11.62 -0.40
C TRP A 12 9.15 12.36 0.90
N ARG A 13 10.15 13.13 1.32
CA ARG A 13 10.03 14.09 2.42
C ARG A 13 10.99 15.25 2.20
N ASP A 14 10.60 16.42 2.67
CA ASP A 14 11.51 17.55 2.73
C ASP A 14 12.41 17.44 3.95
N THR A 15 13.70 17.70 3.76
CA THR A 15 14.73 17.74 4.80
C THR A 15 15.50 19.05 4.71
N PRO A 16 16.27 19.46 5.74
CA PRO A 16 17.15 20.62 5.63
C PRO A 16 18.15 20.53 4.47
N GLN A 17 18.53 19.32 4.06
CA GLN A 17 19.45 19.08 2.95
C GLN A 17 18.77 19.17 1.57
N GLY A 18 17.43 19.13 1.51
CA GLY A 18 16.63 19.14 0.29
C GLY A 18 15.53 18.06 0.32
N THR A 19 14.78 17.93 -0.77
CA THR A 19 13.79 16.85 -0.90
C THR A 19 14.48 15.49 -1.06
N GLU A 20 14.32 14.62 -0.07
CA GLU A 20 14.75 13.22 -0.12
C GLU A 20 13.65 12.41 -0.81
N VAL A 21 14.05 11.61 -1.80
CA VAL A 21 13.17 10.70 -2.53
C VAL A 21 13.68 9.28 -2.35
N SER A 22 12.79 8.36 -2.00
CA SER A 22 13.14 6.97 -1.82
C SER A 22 12.09 6.01 -2.39
N PHE A 23 12.57 4.84 -2.77
CA PHE A 23 11.77 3.77 -3.35
C PHE A 23 12.07 2.48 -2.60
N TRP A 24 11.05 1.66 -2.44
CA TRP A 24 11.25 0.27 -2.02
C TRP A 24 11.04 -0.64 -3.21
N LEU A 25 12.05 -1.47 -3.46
CA LEU A 25 12.10 -2.39 -4.58
C LEU A 25 11.98 -3.82 -4.07
N ALA A 26 11.19 -4.64 -4.75
CA ALA A 26 11.31 -6.09 -4.65
C ALA A 26 12.40 -6.56 -5.62
N THR A 27 13.30 -7.40 -5.13
CA THR A 27 14.41 -8.01 -5.90
C THR A 27 14.43 -9.52 -5.67
N ASP A 28 15.26 -10.25 -6.41
CA ASP A 28 15.42 -11.70 -6.23
C ASP A 28 15.98 -12.04 -4.85
N ASN A 29 16.71 -11.11 -4.23
CA ASN A 29 17.29 -11.25 -2.89
C ASN A 29 16.40 -10.64 -1.79
N GLY A 30 15.14 -10.31 -2.13
CA GLY A 30 14.19 -9.68 -1.22
C GLY A 30 14.12 -8.16 -1.35
N PRO A 31 13.61 -7.46 -0.33
CA PRO A 31 13.43 -6.01 -0.40
C PRO A 31 14.75 -5.25 -0.40
N VAL A 32 14.76 -4.11 -1.07
CA VAL A 32 15.83 -3.12 -0.91
C VAL A 32 15.24 -1.71 -0.96
N GLN A 33 15.71 -0.85 -0.07
CA GLN A 33 15.42 0.58 -0.15
C GLN A 33 16.47 1.27 -1.03
N ALA A 34 16.01 2.13 -1.94
CA ALA A 34 16.86 2.97 -2.77
C ALA A 34 16.53 4.45 -2.51
N THR A 35 17.52 5.23 -2.08
CA THR A 35 17.38 6.66 -1.81
C THR A 35 18.20 7.47 -2.81
N LEU A 36 17.55 8.41 -3.47
CA LEU A 36 18.20 9.30 -4.43
C LEU A 36 19.06 10.35 -3.71
N ALA A 37 19.94 11.02 -4.46
CA ALA A 37 20.46 12.32 -4.04
C ALA A 37 19.31 13.33 -3.90
N PRO A 38 19.49 14.46 -3.17
CA PRO A 38 18.47 15.48 -3.05
C PRO A 38 17.92 15.91 -4.42
N GLN A 39 16.60 15.92 -4.55
CA GLN A 39 15.90 16.31 -5.79
C GLN A 39 15.34 17.72 -5.65
N GLU A 40 15.50 18.53 -6.68
CA GLU A 40 14.80 19.80 -6.76
C GLU A 40 13.38 19.58 -7.28
N SER A 41 12.45 20.39 -6.77
CA SER A 41 11.10 20.46 -7.33
C SER A 41 11.05 21.55 -8.41
N VAL A 42 10.36 21.27 -9.51
CA VAL A 42 10.24 22.21 -10.63
C VAL A 42 8.79 22.40 -11.04
N ALA A 43 8.43 23.65 -11.33
CA ALA A 43 7.23 24.03 -12.07
C ALA A 43 7.61 24.95 -13.24
N PHE A 44 6.68 25.22 -14.14
CA PHE A 44 6.93 26.08 -15.30
C PHE A 44 6.00 27.30 -15.31
N ILE A 45 6.55 28.43 -15.72
CA ILE A 45 5.84 29.72 -15.80
C ILE A 45 6.09 30.30 -17.18
N PRO A 46 5.09 30.91 -17.86
CA PRO A 46 5.33 31.65 -19.10
C PRO A 46 6.46 32.68 -18.92
N THR A 47 7.44 32.69 -19.82
CA THR A 47 8.62 33.55 -19.69
C THR A 47 8.24 35.03 -19.58
N SER A 48 7.16 35.45 -20.25
CA SER A 48 6.58 36.79 -20.18
C SER A 48 6.09 37.20 -18.78
N GLN A 49 5.79 36.24 -17.90
CA GLN A 49 5.31 36.48 -16.53
C GLN A 49 6.42 36.41 -15.47
N THR A 50 7.67 36.11 -15.86
CA THR A 50 8.78 35.90 -14.93
C THR A 50 9.09 37.13 -14.08
N SER A 51 9.03 38.34 -14.62
CA SER A 51 9.23 39.58 -13.86
C SER A 51 8.17 39.75 -12.76
N ARG A 52 6.91 39.43 -13.05
CA ARG A 52 5.82 39.46 -12.06
C ARG A 52 6.02 38.39 -11.00
N ALA A 53 6.39 37.17 -11.41
CA ALA A 53 6.70 36.08 -10.49
C ALA A 53 7.84 36.47 -9.54
N ALA A 54 8.93 37.02 -10.07
CA ALA A 54 10.07 37.48 -9.27
C ALA A 54 9.66 38.55 -8.24
N SER A 55 8.81 39.51 -8.62
CA SER A 55 8.27 40.52 -7.70
C SER A 55 7.42 39.92 -6.57
N LEU A 56 6.57 38.93 -6.87
CA LEU A 56 5.76 38.24 -5.85
C LEU A 56 6.62 37.39 -4.89
N LEU A 57 7.75 36.88 -5.39
CA LEU A 57 8.63 35.96 -4.68
C LEU A 57 9.86 36.65 -4.06
N GLN A 58 9.82 37.98 -3.86
CA GLN A 58 10.96 38.74 -3.31
C GLN A 58 11.38 38.29 -1.89
N ALA A 59 10.43 37.81 -1.10
CA ALA A 59 10.69 37.31 0.26
C ALA A 59 11.16 35.83 0.29
N GLU A 60 11.04 35.12 -0.82
CA GLU A 60 11.44 33.71 -0.93
C GLU A 60 12.96 33.61 -1.16
N LYS A 61 13.57 32.58 -0.59
CA LYS A 61 15.02 32.29 -0.74
C LYS A 61 15.20 30.93 -1.40
N ASP A 62 16.40 30.64 -1.87
CA ASP A 62 16.77 29.29 -2.35
C ASP A 62 15.87 28.74 -3.47
N TYR A 63 15.41 29.63 -4.35
CA TYR A 63 14.76 29.29 -5.61
C TYR A 63 15.54 29.92 -6.78
N ARG A 64 15.35 29.36 -7.98
CA ARG A 64 15.81 30.00 -9.22
C ARG A 64 14.72 29.99 -10.29
N LEU A 65 14.74 31.03 -11.10
CA LEU A 65 13.99 31.12 -12.35
C LEU A 65 14.98 31.02 -13.51
N THR A 66 14.77 30.08 -14.43
CA THR A 66 15.68 29.85 -15.55
C THR A 66 14.89 29.70 -16.84
N PRO A 67 15.16 30.51 -17.89
CA PRO A 67 14.57 30.31 -19.21
C PRO A 67 14.93 28.93 -19.78
N LEU A 68 13.97 28.24 -20.38
CA LEU A 68 14.17 26.90 -20.93
C LEU A 68 13.82 26.85 -22.42
N GLN A 69 14.36 25.84 -23.11
CA GLN A 69 13.97 25.52 -24.50
C GLN A 69 12.69 24.66 -24.51
N LEU A 70 11.67 25.12 -23.79
CA LEU A 70 10.37 24.48 -23.66
C LEU A 70 9.25 25.49 -23.97
N ARG A 71 8.08 24.98 -24.32
CA ARG A 71 6.90 25.79 -24.59
C ARG A 71 5.67 25.20 -23.90
N ASP A 72 4.72 26.06 -23.57
CA ASP A 72 3.39 25.63 -23.13
C ASP A 72 2.49 25.23 -24.32
N PHE A 73 1.26 24.80 -24.02
CA PHE A 73 0.27 24.43 -25.04
C PHE A 73 -0.18 25.61 -25.93
N HIS A 74 0.03 26.86 -25.50
CA HIS A 74 -0.19 28.07 -26.30
C HIS A 74 1.04 28.44 -27.15
N ARG A 75 2.07 27.57 -27.18
CA ARG A 75 3.35 27.77 -27.87
C ARG A 75 4.16 28.95 -27.35
N GLN A 76 3.88 29.42 -26.13
CA GLN A 76 4.65 30.46 -25.45
C GLN A 76 5.91 29.85 -24.83
N PRO A 77 7.07 30.53 -24.86
CA PRO A 77 8.24 30.08 -24.13
C PRO A 77 7.97 30.06 -22.62
N VAL A 78 8.54 29.09 -21.92
CA VAL A 78 8.43 28.96 -20.46
C VAL A 78 9.79 28.99 -19.77
N SER A 79 9.77 29.44 -18.52
CA SER A 79 10.90 29.39 -17.60
C SER A 79 10.61 28.37 -16.49
N GLY A 80 11.63 27.61 -16.09
CA GLY A 80 11.55 26.72 -14.95
C GLY A 80 11.71 27.48 -13.64
N LEU A 81 10.78 27.26 -12.71
CA LEU A 81 10.86 27.64 -11.31
C LEU A 81 11.34 26.43 -10.51
N TYR A 82 12.59 26.49 -10.03
CA TYR A 82 13.20 25.41 -9.26
C TYR A 82 13.28 25.79 -7.79
N CYS A 83 12.88 24.86 -6.92
CA CYS A 83 12.90 25.00 -5.47
C CYS A 83 13.64 23.84 -4.83
N ARG A 84 14.36 24.11 -3.74
CA ARG A 84 15.10 23.10 -2.98
C ARG A 84 14.18 22.09 -2.26
N THR A 85 12.98 22.52 -1.89
CA THR A 85 11.98 21.68 -1.20
C THR A 85 10.64 21.70 -1.93
N HIS A 86 9.89 20.61 -1.86
CA HIS A 86 8.61 20.51 -2.55
C HIS A 86 7.52 21.35 -1.87
N ARG A 87 7.51 21.42 -0.53
CA ARG A 87 6.60 22.31 0.22
C ARG A 87 6.80 23.78 -0.14
N GLN A 88 8.04 24.19 -0.40
CA GLN A 88 8.31 25.54 -0.90
C GLN A 88 7.65 25.76 -2.26
N LEU A 89 7.83 24.83 -3.21
CA LEU A 89 7.19 24.92 -4.52
C LEU A 89 5.66 25.03 -4.39
N MET A 90 5.03 24.23 -3.52
CA MET A 90 3.59 24.27 -3.28
C MET A 90 3.12 25.62 -2.72
N ARG A 91 3.88 26.23 -1.79
CA ARG A 91 3.56 27.56 -1.27
C ARG A 91 3.68 28.63 -2.36
N MET A 92 4.74 28.57 -3.15
CA MET A 92 5.00 29.52 -4.23
C MET A 92 3.96 29.37 -5.35
N GLU A 93 3.59 28.15 -5.72
CA GLU A 93 2.52 27.92 -6.70
C GLU A 93 1.20 28.55 -6.27
N LYS A 94 0.78 28.34 -5.02
CA LYS A 94 -0.44 28.94 -4.49
C LYS A 94 -0.39 30.46 -4.58
N LEU A 95 0.68 31.09 -4.09
CA LEU A 95 0.86 32.53 -4.11
C LEU A 95 0.83 33.09 -5.54
N LEU A 96 1.55 32.45 -6.46
CA LEU A 96 1.64 32.86 -7.86
C LEU A 96 0.27 32.76 -8.54
N ARG A 97 -0.45 31.64 -8.38
CA ARG A 97 -1.78 31.45 -8.98
C ARG A 97 -2.83 32.40 -8.44
N GLU A 98 -2.86 32.63 -7.13
CA GLU A 98 -3.75 33.61 -6.49
C GLU A 98 -3.50 35.04 -7.00
N ASN A 99 -2.27 35.31 -7.44
CA ASN A 99 -1.86 36.60 -8.00
C ASN A 99 -1.74 36.58 -9.53
N GLY A 100 -2.47 35.70 -10.22
CA GLY A 100 -2.63 35.74 -11.67
C GLY A 100 -1.38 35.36 -12.47
N VAL A 101 -0.41 34.68 -11.87
CA VAL A 101 0.70 34.05 -12.58
C VAL A 101 0.34 32.59 -12.88
N THR A 102 0.44 32.21 -14.14
CA THR A 102 0.21 30.83 -14.58
C THR A 102 1.37 29.95 -14.15
N VAL A 103 1.06 28.82 -13.49
CA VAL A 103 2.05 27.83 -13.05
C VAL A 103 1.62 26.46 -13.54
N TYR A 104 2.51 25.78 -14.27
CA TYR A 104 2.30 24.44 -14.82
C TYR A 104 3.09 23.39 -14.05
N GLU A 105 2.52 22.18 -13.96
CA GLU A 105 3.15 20.95 -13.44
C GLU A 105 3.71 21.00 -12.00
N ALA A 106 3.26 21.96 -11.18
CA ALA A 106 3.61 22.02 -9.77
C ALA A 106 3.01 20.86 -8.93
N ASP A 107 1.95 20.24 -9.43
CA ASP A 107 1.25 19.11 -8.83
C ASP A 107 2.00 17.77 -8.99
N VAL A 108 3.02 17.74 -9.86
CA VAL A 108 3.86 16.55 -10.06
C VAL A 108 4.78 16.38 -8.85
N ARG A 109 4.48 15.36 -8.05
CA ARG A 109 5.23 15.02 -6.84
C ARG A 109 6.66 14.53 -7.17
N PRO A 110 7.62 14.69 -6.25
CA PRO A 110 9.04 14.38 -6.50
C PRO A 110 9.33 12.95 -6.99
N PRO A 111 8.76 11.88 -6.40
CA PRO A 111 8.99 10.52 -6.91
C PRO A 111 8.44 10.34 -8.32
N GLU A 112 7.22 10.83 -8.57
CA GLU A 112 6.55 10.75 -9.87
C GLU A 112 7.34 11.51 -10.94
N ARG A 113 7.82 12.73 -10.64
CA ARG A 113 8.69 13.49 -11.55
C ARG A 113 9.93 12.69 -11.92
N TYR A 114 10.63 12.12 -10.94
CA TYR A 114 11.86 11.39 -11.21
C TYR A 114 11.64 10.18 -12.13
N LEU A 115 10.56 9.42 -11.91
CA LEU A 115 10.23 8.23 -12.68
C LEU A 115 9.71 8.57 -14.09
N MET A 116 8.81 9.55 -14.18
CA MET A 116 8.16 9.95 -15.44
C MET A 116 9.18 10.42 -16.48
N GLU A 117 10.10 11.30 -16.09
CA GLU A 117 11.15 11.84 -16.98
C GLU A 117 12.17 10.79 -17.44
N ARG A 118 12.13 9.58 -16.84
CA ARG A 118 13.01 8.45 -17.17
C ARG A 118 12.26 7.30 -17.82
N PHE A 119 10.98 7.49 -18.17
CA PHE A 119 10.11 6.46 -18.72
C PHE A 119 10.01 5.21 -17.83
N ILE A 120 10.08 5.40 -16.52
CA ILE A 120 10.01 4.32 -15.54
C ILE A 120 8.57 4.16 -15.07
N THR A 121 8.07 2.93 -15.13
CA THR A 121 6.80 2.53 -14.51
C THR A 121 7.06 1.84 -13.17
N SER A 122 7.51 0.58 -13.20
CA SER A 122 7.85 -0.23 -12.03
C SER A 122 9.13 -1.07 -12.17
N PRO A 123 9.38 -1.80 -13.28
CA PRO A 123 10.61 -2.58 -13.43
C PRO A 123 11.81 -1.65 -13.66
N VAL A 124 12.88 -1.83 -12.90
CA VAL A 124 14.04 -0.95 -12.91
C VAL A 124 15.37 -1.71 -12.78
N TRP A 125 16.39 -1.16 -13.42
CA TRP A 125 17.77 -1.31 -12.97
C TRP A 125 18.04 -0.25 -11.91
N VAL A 126 18.62 -0.66 -10.78
CA VAL A 126 19.07 0.24 -9.72
C VAL A 126 20.57 0.12 -9.51
N ASP A 127 21.27 1.25 -9.48
CA ASP A 127 22.70 1.36 -9.18
C ASP A 127 22.92 2.43 -8.11
N GLY A 128 23.96 2.28 -7.30
CA GLY A 128 24.30 3.21 -6.22
C GLY A 128 25.24 2.61 -5.18
N GLU A 129 25.38 3.29 -4.04
CA GLU A 129 26.24 2.87 -2.94
C GLU A 129 25.44 2.09 -1.90
N MET A 130 25.74 0.80 -1.72
CA MET A 130 25.12 0.00 -0.66
C MET A 130 25.69 0.40 0.71
N ARG A 131 24.83 0.88 1.61
CA ARG A 131 25.17 1.19 3.02
C ARG A 131 24.04 0.76 3.94
N ASN A 132 24.34 -0.12 4.90
CA ASN A 132 23.38 -0.63 5.88
C ASN A 132 22.08 -1.17 5.24
N GLY A 133 22.20 -1.93 4.15
CA GLY A 133 21.05 -2.50 3.43
C GLY A 133 20.25 -1.52 2.57
N VAL A 134 20.69 -0.26 2.47
CA VAL A 134 20.06 0.79 1.65
C VAL A 134 21.01 1.20 0.51
N ILE A 135 20.48 1.32 -0.70
CA ILE A 135 21.21 1.89 -1.84
C ILE A 135 21.08 3.41 -1.77
N ARG A 136 22.17 4.09 -1.44
CA ARG A 136 22.25 5.56 -1.42
C ARG A 136 22.78 6.10 -2.74
N ASN A 137 22.49 7.38 -3.00
CA ASN A 137 22.81 8.05 -4.27
C ASN A 137 22.31 7.25 -5.48
N ALA A 138 21.13 6.64 -5.32
CA ALA A 138 20.62 5.68 -6.27
C ALA A 138 20.31 6.33 -7.62
N ARG A 139 20.54 5.57 -8.69
CA ARG A 139 20.15 5.89 -10.06
C ARG A 139 19.29 4.75 -10.58
N LEU A 140 18.09 5.09 -11.06
CA LEU A 140 17.18 4.12 -11.67
C LEU A 140 17.11 4.31 -13.18
N LYS A 141 17.00 3.19 -13.90
CA LYS A 141 16.68 3.13 -15.33
C LYS A 141 15.59 2.09 -15.56
N PRO A 142 14.76 2.21 -16.60
CA PRO A 142 13.74 1.20 -16.89
C PRO A 142 14.40 -0.15 -17.17
N HIS A 143 13.81 -1.22 -16.62
CA HIS A 143 14.14 -2.60 -16.99
C HIS A 143 13.05 -3.11 -17.95
N PRO A 144 13.40 -3.79 -19.07
CA PRO A 144 12.41 -4.19 -20.07
C PRO A 144 11.33 -5.15 -19.53
N ASP A 145 11.73 -6.15 -18.74
CA ASP A 145 10.89 -7.32 -18.45
C ASP A 145 10.96 -7.85 -17.00
N TYR A 146 11.80 -7.30 -16.12
CA TYR A 146 11.98 -7.83 -14.76
C TYR A 146 10.67 -7.95 -13.98
N ARG A 147 10.46 -9.12 -13.35
CA ARG A 147 9.35 -9.41 -12.46
C ARG A 147 9.90 -10.15 -11.23
N PRO A 148 9.72 -9.60 -10.02
CA PRO A 148 10.27 -10.19 -8.81
C PRO A 148 9.41 -11.36 -8.33
N PRO A 149 9.98 -12.31 -7.57
CA PRO A 149 9.19 -13.13 -6.66
C PRO A 149 8.59 -12.24 -5.56
N LEU A 150 7.33 -12.49 -5.17
CA LEU A 150 6.66 -11.75 -4.09
C LEU A 150 6.11 -12.72 -3.05
N LYS A 151 6.41 -12.42 -1.78
CA LYS A 151 5.71 -12.96 -0.61
C LYS A 151 4.43 -12.18 -0.39
N TRP A 152 3.42 -12.89 0.04
CA TRP A 152 2.07 -12.39 0.19
C TRP A 152 1.51 -12.88 1.51
N VAL A 153 0.60 -12.11 2.09
CA VAL A 153 -0.26 -12.51 3.19
C VAL A 153 -1.69 -12.16 2.84
N SER A 154 -2.58 -13.14 2.94
CA SER A 154 -4.00 -12.93 2.94
C SER A 154 -4.45 -12.69 4.37
N LEU A 155 -4.95 -11.48 4.62
CA LEU A 155 -5.42 -10.99 5.91
C LEU A 155 -6.94 -10.94 5.91
N ASP A 156 -7.54 -11.49 6.96
CA ASP A 156 -8.98 -11.41 7.23
C ASP A 156 -9.20 -11.27 8.74
N ILE A 157 -10.16 -10.45 9.15
CA ILE A 157 -10.58 -10.31 10.55
C ILE A 157 -12.04 -10.71 10.73
N GLU A 158 -12.32 -11.36 11.86
CA GLU A 158 -13.70 -11.59 12.29
C GLU A 158 -14.02 -10.71 13.49
N THR A 159 -15.21 -10.12 13.47
CA THR A 159 -15.63 -9.13 14.47
C THR A 159 -17.06 -9.38 14.96
N THR A 160 -17.38 -8.81 16.12
CA THR A 160 -18.77 -8.63 16.53
C THR A 160 -19.51 -7.73 15.54
N ARG A 161 -20.85 -7.71 15.60
CA ARG A 161 -21.66 -6.73 14.85
C ARG A 161 -21.32 -5.26 15.13
N HIS A 162 -20.65 -4.98 16.24
CA HIS A 162 -20.20 -3.64 16.63
C HIS A 162 -18.73 -3.37 16.28
N GLY A 163 -18.06 -4.35 15.65
CA GLY A 163 -16.70 -4.22 15.15
C GLY A 163 -15.60 -4.66 16.11
N GLU A 164 -15.93 -5.11 17.32
CA GLU A 164 -14.91 -5.63 18.25
C GLU A 164 -14.30 -6.94 17.73
N LEU A 165 -12.97 -7.05 17.74
CA LEU A 165 -12.24 -8.23 17.23
C LEU A 165 -12.61 -9.53 17.97
N TYR A 166 -12.81 -10.60 17.20
CA TYR A 166 -12.79 -12.00 17.67
C TYR A 166 -11.48 -12.69 17.30
N CYS A 167 -11.07 -12.62 16.04
CA CYS A 167 -9.83 -13.24 15.58
C CYS A 167 -9.24 -12.53 14.36
N ILE A 168 -8.00 -12.90 14.04
CA ILE A 168 -7.25 -12.46 12.86
C ILE A 168 -6.71 -13.71 12.17
N GLY A 169 -7.09 -13.91 10.90
CA GLY A 169 -6.58 -14.97 10.04
C GLY A 169 -5.46 -14.47 9.13
N LEU A 170 -4.38 -15.24 9.03
CA LEU A 170 -3.22 -14.95 8.21
C LEU A 170 -2.83 -16.19 7.40
N GLU A 171 -2.87 -16.08 6.08
CA GLU A 171 -2.43 -17.14 5.17
C GLU A 171 -1.42 -16.58 4.18
N GLY A 172 -0.18 -17.07 4.21
CA GLY A 172 0.87 -16.54 3.37
C GLY A 172 2.25 -16.71 3.97
N CYS A 173 3.30 -16.40 3.20
CA CYS A 173 4.69 -16.62 3.61
C CYS A 173 4.99 -18.06 4.11
N GLY A 174 4.25 -19.06 3.60
CA GLY A 174 4.35 -20.46 4.06
C GLY A 174 3.61 -20.77 5.35
N GLN A 175 2.85 -19.82 5.91
CA GLN A 175 2.11 -19.95 7.16
C GLN A 175 0.59 -19.99 6.93
N ARG A 176 -0.10 -20.65 7.85
CA ARG A 176 -1.56 -20.65 8.00
C ARG A 176 -1.84 -20.52 9.49
N THR A 177 -2.09 -19.30 9.95
CA THR A 177 -2.20 -18.98 11.38
C THR A 177 -3.49 -18.21 11.67
N VAL A 178 -4.17 -18.56 12.76
CA VAL A 178 -5.32 -17.82 13.30
C VAL A 178 -4.99 -17.39 14.73
N TYR A 179 -4.99 -16.09 14.98
CA TYR A 179 -4.94 -15.52 16.33
C TYR A 179 -6.37 -15.33 16.84
N MET A 180 -6.75 -16.03 17.91
CA MET A 180 -8.12 -16.09 18.43
C MET A 180 -8.21 -15.50 19.84
N LEU A 181 -9.23 -14.69 20.10
CA LEU A 181 -9.54 -14.22 21.45
C LEU A 181 -10.03 -15.40 22.31
N GLY A 182 -9.39 -15.62 23.44
CA GLY A 182 -9.74 -16.67 24.38
C GLY A 182 -10.98 -16.36 25.25
N PRO A 183 -11.34 -17.30 26.15
CA PRO A 183 -10.64 -18.55 26.43
C PRO A 183 -10.80 -19.59 25.32
N ALA A 184 -9.90 -20.58 25.29
CA ALA A 184 -10.01 -21.71 24.37
C ALA A 184 -11.33 -22.48 24.58
N ASN A 185 -11.96 -22.88 23.47
CA ASN A 185 -13.17 -23.68 23.47
C ASN A 185 -13.17 -24.68 22.30
N GLY A 186 -14.02 -25.71 22.41
CA GLY A 186 -14.09 -26.79 21.42
C GLY A 186 -12.97 -27.83 21.53
N ASP A 187 -12.96 -28.78 20.59
CA ASP A 187 -11.87 -29.74 20.40
C ASP A 187 -10.99 -29.23 19.25
N ASP A 188 -9.72 -28.93 19.54
CA ASP A 188 -8.72 -28.44 18.58
C ASP A 188 -7.97 -29.59 17.88
N ARG A 189 -8.33 -30.84 18.18
CA ARG A 189 -7.77 -32.02 17.52
C ARG A 189 -8.16 -32.01 16.04
N GLN A 190 -7.13 -32.11 15.18
CA GLN A 190 -7.18 -32.17 13.71
C GLN A 190 -7.28 -30.85 12.94
N LEU A 191 -6.79 -29.73 13.48
CA LEU A 191 -6.58 -28.53 12.66
C LEU A 191 -5.37 -28.70 11.72
N ASP A 192 -5.53 -28.32 10.45
CA ASP A 192 -4.47 -28.31 9.43
C ASP A 192 -3.78 -26.93 9.32
N PHE A 193 -3.92 -26.11 10.36
CA PHE A 193 -3.36 -24.76 10.50
C PHE A 193 -3.05 -24.47 11.98
N GLU A 194 -2.25 -23.45 12.23
CA GLU A 194 -1.89 -23.02 13.58
C GLU A 194 -2.99 -22.15 14.20
N LEU A 195 -3.52 -22.56 15.36
CA LEU A 195 -4.49 -21.80 16.13
C LEU A 195 -3.84 -21.33 17.44
N VAL A 196 -3.75 -20.01 17.63
CA VAL A 196 -3.12 -19.40 18.80
C VAL A 196 -4.13 -18.54 19.55
N TYR A 197 -4.46 -18.95 20.77
CA TYR A 197 -5.32 -18.17 21.65
C TYR A 197 -4.54 -17.06 22.37
N VAL A 198 -5.17 -15.90 22.52
CA VAL A 198 -4.67 -14.78 23.34
C VAL A 198 -5.72 -14.36 24.38
N ALA A 199 -5.27 -13.81 25.51
CA ALA A 199 -6.15 -13.47 26.63
C ALA A 199 -6.95 -12.18 26.40
N SER A 200 -6.54 -11.32 25.47
CA SER A 200 -7.15 -10.00 25.27
C SER A 200 -7.04 -9.51 23.81
N ARG A 201 -7.91 -8.55 23.44
CA ARG A 201 -7.88 -7.92 22.11
C ARG A 201 -6.60 -7.14 21.80
N PRO A 202 -5.99 -6.39 22.74
CA PRO A 202 -4.67 -5.80 22.55
C PRO A 202 -3.62 -6.81 22.08
N GLN A 203 -3.62 -8.01 22.65
CA GLN A 203 -2.68 -9.06 22.29
C GLN A 203 -2.88 -9.61 20.86
N LEU A 204 -4.07 -9.48 20.28
CA LEU A 204 -4.27 -9.78 18.85
C LEU A 204 -3.43 -8.84 17.97
N LEU A 205 -3.37 -7.55 18.31
CA LEU A 205 -2.54 -6.58 17.58
C LEU A 205 -1.05 -6.83 17.79
N GLU A 206 -0.64 -7.20 19.01
CA GLU A 206 0.75 -7.55 19.30
C GLU A 206 1.19 -8.80 18.52
N LYS A 207 0.34 -9.83 18.47
CA LYS A 207 0.60 -11.03 17.67
C LYS A 207 0.64 -10.73 16.18
N LEU A 208 -0.27 -9.90 15.68
CA LEU A 208 -0.25 -9.43 14.29
C LEU A 208 1.08 -8.71 13.96
N ASN A 209 1.50 -7.77 14.81
CA ASN A 209 2.77 -7.05 14.63
C ASN A 209 3.97 -8.01 14.62
N ALA A 210 4.01 -8.97 15.55
CA ALA A 210 5.07 -9.98 15.61
C ALA A 210 5.12 -10.82 14.33
N TRP A 211 3.97 -11.29 13.84
CA TRP A 211 3.87 -12.07 12.60
C TRP A 211 4.39 -11.28 11.40
N PHE A 212 4.04 -9.99 11.29
CA PHE A 212 4.52 -9.13 10.19
C PHE A 212 6.04 -8.90 10.23
N ALA A 213 6.61 -8.74 11.43
CA ALA A 213 8.05 -8.58 11.62
C ALA A 213 8.82 -9.87 11.30
N GLU A 214 8.26 -11.04 11.63
CA GLU A 214 8.88 -12.34 11.41
C GLU A 214 8.82 -12.79 9.94
N HIS A 215 7.66 -12.69 9.31
CA HIS A 215 7.42 -13.28 7.98
C HIS A 215 7.59 -12.30 6.82
N ASP A 216 7.63 -10.99 7.11
CA ASP A 216 7.91 -9.89 6.20
C ASP A 216 7.29 -10.02 4.78
N PRO A 217 5.94 -10.06 4.66
CA PRO A 217 5.28 -10.15 3.35
C PRO A 217 5.54 -8.90 2.49
N ASP A 218 5.64 -9.06 1.16
CA ASP A 218 5.71 -7.94 0.20
C ASP A 218 4.33 -7.35 -0.11
N VAL A 219 3.30 -8.20 -0.11
CA VAL A 219 1.93 -7.84 -0.48
C VAL A 219 0.95 -8.29 0.60
N ILE A 220 0.07 -7.39 1.02
CA ILE A 220 -1.11 -7.74 1.81
C ILE A 220 -2.29 -7.85 0.85
N ILE A 221 -2.96 -8.99 0.86
CA ILE A 221 -4.20 -9.22 0.11
C ILE A 221 -5.36 -9.48 1.06
N GLY A 222 -6.58 -9.25 0.57
CA GLY A 222 -7.80 -9.57 1.30
C GLY A 222 -9.02 -9.01 0.57
N TRP A 223 -10.22 -9.29 1.08
CA TRP A 223 -11.46 -8.82 0.47
C TRP A 223 -11.95 -7.56 1.17
N ASN A 224 -11.98 -6.43 0.44
CA ASN A 224 -12.21 -5.12 1.05
C ASN A 224 -11.18 -4.75 2.15
N VAL A 225 -9.96 -5.29 2.03
CA VAL A 225 -8.92 -5.28 3.07
C VAL A 225 -8.58 -3.88 3.59
N VAL A 226 -8.60 -2.87 2.73
CA VAL A 226 -8.30 -1.49 3.13
C VAL A 226 -9.46 -0.87 3.92
N GLN A 227 -10.70 -1.00 3.44
CA GLN A 227 -11.84 -0.29 4.03
C GLN A 227 -12.48 -1.02 5.21
N PHE A 228 -12.26 -2.34 5.32
CA PHE A 228 -12.71 -3.14 6.44
C PHE A 228 -11.55 -3.52 7.35
N ASP A 229 -10.75 -4.53 7.01
CA ASP A 229 -9.77 -5.15 7.89
C ASP A 229 -8.77 -4.15 8.47
N LEU A 230 -8.01 -3.48 7.61
CA LEU A 230 -6.99 -2.51 8.02
C LEU A 230 -7.62 -1.33 8.78
N ARG A 231 -8.78 -0.84 8.34
CA ARG A 231 -9.48 0.28 9.00
C ARG A 231 -9.95 -0.09 10.39
N MET A 232 -10.46 -1.31 10.56
CA MET A 232 -10.89 -1.82 11.86
C MET A 232 -9.70 -2.05 12.78
N LEU A 233 -8.61 -2.64 12.27
CA LEU A 233 -7.37 -2.79 13.01
C LEU A 233 -6.80 -1.44 13.46
N GLN A 234 -6.82 -0.43 12.59
CA GLN A 234 -6.40 0.94 12.94
C GLN A 234 -7.22 1.52 14.10
N LYS A 235 -8.55 1.40 14.07
CA LYS A 235 -9.40 1.88 15.16
C LYS A 235 -9.07 1.20 16.49
N HIS A 236 -8.74 -0.09 16.47
CA HIS A 236 -8.33 -0.80 17.68
C HIS A 236 -6.93 -0.37 18.14
N ALA A 237 -6.00 -0.18 17.22
CA ALA A 237 -4.65 0.34 17.47
C ALA A 237 -4.71 1.70 18.17
N GLU A 238 -5.53 2.64 17.67
CA GLU A 238 -5.77 3.95 18.29
C GLU A 238 -6.41 3.83 19.67
N ARG A 239 -7.46 3.00 19.80
CA ARG A 239 -8.17 2.80 21.07
C ARG A 239 -7.26 2.24 22.16
N TYR A 240 -6.41 1.27 21.83
CA TYR A 240 -5.52 0.60 22.77
C TYR A 240 -4.15 1.27 22.88
N ARG A 241 -3.87 2.31 22.07
CA ARG A 241 -2.56 2.98 21.98
C ARG A 241 -1.43 2.00 21.66
N ILE A 242 -1.72 1.04 20.79
CA ILE A 242 -0.74 0.06 20.29
C ILE A 242 -0.44 0.42 18.84
N PRO A 243 0.82 0.71 18.48
CA PRO A 243 1.17 1.05 17.11
C PRO A 243 0.94 -0.15 16.19
N LEU A 244 0.25 0.07 15.07
CA LEU A 244 -0.02 -0.97 14.07
C LEU A 244 1.13 -1.01 13.05
N ARG A 245 2.11 -1.87 13.30
CA ARG A 245 3.41 -1.91 12.62
C ARG A 245 3.41 -2.88 11.44
N LEU A 246 2.62 -2.54 10.43
CA LEU A 246 2.49 -3.36 9.22
C LEU A 246 3.48 -2.97 8.13
N GLY A 247 4.20 -1.85 8.25
CA GLY A 247 5.26 -1.46 7.32
C GLY A 247 6.59 -2.14 7.64
N ARG A 248 7.51 -2.20 6.66
CA ARG A 248 8.88 -2.68 6.94
C ARG A 248 9.62 -1.71 7.85
N ASP A 249 10.72 -2.18 8.42
CA ASP A 249 11.49 -1.48 9.45
C ASP A 249 10.64 -1.11 10.68
N ASN A 250 9.62 -1.92 10.98
CA ASN A 250 8.67 -1.70 12.06
C ASN A 250 7.90 -0.36 11.97
N SER A 251 7.75 0.17 10.75
CA SER A 251 7.00 1.41 10.52
C SER A 251 5.49 1.20 10.68
N GLU A 252 4.82 2.24 11.17
CA GLU A 252 3.37 2.23 11.38
C GLU A 252 2.61 2.32 10.05
N LEU A 253 1.40 1.76 10.04
CA LEU A 253 0.42 1.95 8.98
C LEU A 253 0.04 3.44 8.88
N GLU A 254 0.29 4.06 7.74
CA GLU A 254 -0.11 5.44 7.48
C GLU A 254 -1.45 5.50 6.75
N TRP A 255 -2.31 6.43 7.15
CA TRP A 255 -3.57 6.70 6.47
C TRP A 255 -3.50 8.01 5.71
N ARG A 256 -3.98 8.00 4.47
CA ARG A 256 -4.17 9.22 3.68
C ARG A 256 -5.59 9.32 3.19
N GLU A 257 -6.26 10.41 3.52
CA GLU A 257 -7.56 10.71 2.96
C GLU A 257 -7.44 11.08 1.47
N HIS A 258 -8.41 10.65 0.68
CA HIS A 258 -8.46 10.95 -0.74
C HIS A 258 -8.77 12.45 -0.93
N GLY A 259 -7.89 13.17 -1.62
CA GLY A 259 -7.95 14.64 -1.70
C GLY A 259 -9.24 15.26 -2.29
N PHE A 260 -10.04 14.47 -3.00
CA PHE A 260 -11.32 14.89 -3.61
C PHE A 260 -12.55 14.13 -3.12
N LYS A 261 -12.38 13.11 -2.26
CA LYS A 261 -13.48 12.25 -1.77
C LYS A 261 -13.37 12.08 -0.26
N ASN A 262 -14.03 12.98 0.45
CA ASN A 262 -14.06 12.97 1.92
C ASN A 262 -14.57 11.60 2.43
N GLY A 263 -13.91 11.05 3.43
CA GLY A 263 -14.25 9.77 4.05
C GLY A 263 -13.72 8.53 3.32
N VAL A 264 -13.05 8.67 2.17
CA VAL A 264 -12.32 7.57 1.50
C VAL A 264 -10.85 7.65 1.87
N PHE A 265 -10.33 6.61 2.51
CA PHE A 265 -8.93 6.56 2.94
C PHE A 265 -8.13 5.50 2.18
N GLY A 266 -6.90 5.84 1.82
CA GLY A 266 -5.88 4.89 1.39
C GLY A 266 -4.97 4.52 2.56
N ALA A 267 -4.60 3.24 2.61
CA ALA A 267 -3.60 2.72 3.54
C ALA A 267 -2.24 2.66 2.85
N ASN A 268 -1.23 3.31 3.44
CA ASN A 268 0.15 3.30 3.00
C ASN A 268 1.02 2.59 4.04
N MET A 269 1.87 1.68 3.58
CA MET A 269 2.86 1.02 4.40
C MET A 269 4.21 1.19 3.73
N ALA A 270 5.25 1.49 4.49
CA ALA A 270 6.59 1.47 3.91
C ALA A 270 6.86 0.06 3.36
N SER A 271 7.29 0.01 2.09
CA SER A 271 7.86 -1.19 1.45
C SER A 271 6.93 -2.37 1.24
N LYS A 272 5.63 -2.22 1.54
CA LYS A 272 4.60 -3.22 1.29
C LYS A 272 3.47 -2.58 0.51
N THR A 273 2.78 -3.37 -0.30
CA THR A 273 1.57 -2.93 -0.99
C THR A 273 0.37 -3.69 -0.43
N ALA A 274 -0.66 -2.99 0.03
CA ALA A 274 -1.97 -3.60 0.25
C ALA A 274 -2.76 -3.57 -1.06
N LYS A 275 -3.30 -4.71 -1.46
CA LYS A 275 -4.20 -4.85 -2.61
C LYS A 275 -5.44 -5.60 -2.17
N THR A 276 -6.61 -5.00 -2.37
CA THR A 276 -7.84 -5.79 -2.35
C THR A 276 -7.76 -6.83 -3.47
N ALA A 277 -7.96 -8.10 -3.14
CA ALA A 277 -8.07 -9.16 -4.14
C ALA A 277 -9.26 -8.80 -5.04
N PHE A 278 -9.02 -8.81 -6.36
CA PHE A 278 -9.80 -8.20 -7.44
C PHE A 278 -9.45 -6.74 -7.75
N PHE A 279 -8.72 -6.61 -8.87
CA PHE A 279 -8.70 -5.41 -9.67
C PHE A 279 -10.13 -4.96 -9.95
N SER A 280 -10.34 -3.65 -9.79
CA SER A 280 -11.49 -2.95 -10.33
C SER A 280 -11.77 -3.39 -11.79
N PRO A 281 -13.03 -3.61 -12.18
CA PRO A 281 -14.24 -3.34 -11.41
C PRO A 281 -14.71 -4.56 -10.63
N ARG A 282 -15.00 -4.36 -9.34
CA ARG A 282 -15.96 -5.18 -8.60
C ARG A 282 -17.30 -5.09 -9.34
N PRO A 283 -17.90 -6.19 -9.81
CA PRO A 283 -19.28 -6.12 -10.29
C PRO A 283 -20.17 -5.70 -9.10
N GLU A 284 -20.99 -4.67 -9.27
CA GLU A 284 -21.86 -4.16 -8.20
C GLU A 284 -22.68 -5.30 -7.60
N GLY A 285 -22.70 -5.39 -6.26
CA GLY A 285 -23.48 -6.39 -5.52
C GLY A 285 -22.80 -7.74 -5.29
N GLU A 286 -21.57 -7.98 -5.76
CA GLU A 286 -20.91 -9.27 -5.53
C GLU A 286 -20.22 -9.38 -4.15
N SER A 287 -20.64 -10.39 -3.38
CA SER A 287 -19.95 -10.82 -2.16
C SER A 287 -18.79 -11.76 -2.51
N LEU A 288 -17.85 -11.94 -1.56
CA LEU A 288 -16.76 -12.91 -1.69
C LEU A 288 -17.30 -14.33 -1.98
N SER A 289 -18.40 -14.71 -1.35
CA SER A 289 -19.04 -16.03 -1.56
C SER A 289 -19.53 -16.21 -3.00
N MET A 290 -20.08 -15.16 -3.62
CA MET A 290 -20.52 -15.20 -5.02
C MET A 290 -19.33 -15.38 -5.98
N VAL A 291 -18.23 -14.64 -5.75
CA VAL A 291 -17.03 -14.71 -6.60
C VAL A 291 -16.31 -16.04 -6.45
N SER A 292 -16.14 -16.53 -5.22
CA SER A 292 -15.52 -17.83 -4.95
C SER A 292 -16.27 -18.98 -5.64
N THR A 293 -17.61 -18.96 -5.54
CA THR A 293 -18.46 -19.97 -6.18
C THR A 293 -18.33 -19.96 -7.71
N ARG A 294 -18.20 -18.77 -8.31
CA ARG A 294 -18.07 -18.61 -9.76
C ARG A 294 -16.70 -19.08 -10.28
N LEU A 295 -15.63 -18.66 -9.62
CA LEU A 295 -14.26 -18.91 -10.09
C LEU A 295 -13.74 -20.28 -9.71
N ASN A 296 -14.28 -20.87 -8.63
CA ASN A 296 -13.89 -22.19 -8.18
C ASN A 296 -15.09 -23.08 -7.80
N PRO A 297 -15.89 -23.48 -8.80
CA PRO A 297 -17.11 -24.27 -8.58
C PRO A 297 -16.84 -25.67 -8.02
N ARG A 298 -15.60 -26.18 -8.12
CA ARG A 298 -15.18 -27.50 -7.63
C ARG A 298 -14.66 -27.49 -6.19
N SER A 299 -14.40 -26.33 -5.60
CA SER A 299 -13.87 -26.23 -4.24
C SER A 299 -14.80 -26.78 -3.15
N GLY A 300 -16.11 -26.95 -3.42
CA GLY A 300 -17.05 -27.54 -2.45
C GLY A 300 -17.25 -26.74 -1.16
N ILE A 301 -16.60 -25.59 -1.02
CA ILE A 301 -16.50 -24.78 0.20
C ILE A 301 -17.88 -24.31 0.71
N PHE A 302 -18.87 -24.20 -0.18
CA PHE A 302 -20.23 -23.80 0.20
C PHE A 302 -21.30 -24.90 0.10
N ARG A 303 -20.97 -26.15 -0.27
CA ARG A 303 -21.97 -27.24 -0.26
C ARG A 303 -22.43 -27.65 1.15
N LEU A 304 -21.76 -27.21 2.22
CA LEU A 304 -22.21 -27.40 3.61
C LEU A 304 -23.23 -26.36 4.11
N PHE A 305 -23.49 -25.27 3.38
CA PHE A 305 -24.37 -24.19 3.85
C PHE A 305 -25.81 -24.33 3.36
N ARG A 306 -26.50 -25.39 3.80
CA ARG A 306 -27.97 -25.42 3.80
C ARG A 306 -28.50 -25.79 5.18
N TRP A 307 -28.20 -24.96 6.18
CA TRP A 307 -28.91 -25.01 7.46
C TRP A 307 -30.08 -24.01 7.42
N LYS A 308 -31.31 -24.53 7.26
CA LYS A 308 -32.55 -23.78 7.54
C LYS A 308 -32.86 -23.95 9.03
N PRO A 309 -33.05 -22.87 9.81
CA PRO A 309 -33.50 -23.01 11.18
C PRO A 309 -34.96 -23.48 11.16
N SER A 310 -35.23 -24.68 11.67
CA SER A 310 -36.61 -25.09 11.97
C SER A 310 -37.09 -24.26 13.15
N ARG A 311 -38.11 -23.42 12.92
CA ARG A 311 -38.88 -22.80 14.00
C ARG A 311 -39.51 -23.91 14.83
N ARG A 312 -38.96 -24.22 16.01
CA ARG A 312 -39.69 -24.63 17.21
C ARG A 312 -38.70 -24.80 18.37
N ASN A 313 -39.11 -24.24 19.50
CA ASN A 313 -38.56 -24.36 20.86
C ASN A 313 -37.42 -23.42 21.24
N CYS A 314 -37.82 -22.22 21.64
CA CYS A 314 -37.18 -21.45 22.69
C CYS A 314 -37.18 -22.25 24.01
N SER A 315 -36.01 -22.49 24.59
CA SER A 315 -35.77 -22.33 26.02
C SER A 315 -34.27 -22.21 26.27
N ALA A 316 -33.92 -21.37 27.23
CA ALA A 316 -32.57 -20.97 27.58
C ALA A 316 -31.62 -22.14 27.94
N LYS A 317 -30.32 -21.83 27.81
CA LYS A 317 -29.12 -22.63 28.09
C LYS A 317 -28.72 -23.57 26.96
N GLU A 318 -27.92 -23.06 26.04
CA GLU A 318 -26.84 -23.82 25.40
C GLU A 318 -25.92 -22.85 24.66
N ASN A 319 -24.63 -23.19 24.68
CA ASN A 319 -23.50 -22.45 24.17
C ASN A 319 -23.22 -22.93 22.73
N PRO A 320 -23.38 -22.12 21.66
CA PRO A 320 -23.02 -22.59 20.33
C PRO A 320 -22.44 -21.47 19.47
N LEU A 321 -21.15 -21.16 19.59
CA LEU A 321 -20.49 -20.30 18.60
C LEU A 321 -19.07 -20.79 18.33
N ILE A 322 -18.97 -21.87 17.55
CA ILE A 322 -17.86 -22.01 16.59
C ILE A 322 -18.15 -20.99 15.49
N ILE A 323 -17.44 -19.86 15.54
CA ILE A 323 -17.58 -18.71 14.63
C ILE A 323 -16.87 -19.04 13.30
N PRO A 324 -17.34 -18.57 12.12
CA PRO A 324 -16.99 -19.07 10.78
C PRO A 324 -15.56 -18.80 10.27
N GLY A 325 -14.59 -18.45 11.12
CA GLY A 325 -13.22 -18.09 10.70
C GLY A 325 -12.43 -19.24 10.04
N ILE A 326 -12.93 -20.48 10.14
CA ILE A 326 -12.27 -21.69 9.61
C ILE A 326 -12.53 -21.90 8.10
N VAL A 327 -13.54 -21.24 7.52
CA VAL A 327 -14.00 -21.54 6.14
C VAL A 327 -13.16 -20.85 5.06
N TRP A 328 -12.45 -19.77 5.41
CA TRP A 328 -11.76 -18.92 4.43
C TRP A 328 -10.42 -19.47 3.91
N MET A 329 -9.57 -20.03 4.79
CA MET A 329 -8.25 -20.56 4.41
C MET A 329 -8.29 -21.66 3.34
N ARG A 330 -9.43 -22.35 3.17
CA ARG A 330 -9.59 -23.35 2.10
C ARG A 330 -9.83 -22.72 0.71
N SER A 331 -10.28 -21.46 0.63
CA SER A 331 -10.66 -20.80 -0.63
C SER A 331 -9.47 -20.23 -1.38
N ILE A 332 -8.42 -19.76 -0.70
CA ILE A 332 -7.26 -19.11 -1.31
C ILE A 332 -6.26 -20.12 -1.87
N ALA A 333 -6.04 -21.24 -1.17
CA ALA A 333 -5.21 -22.35 -1.65
C ALA A 333 -5.67 -22.93 -3.00
N ALA A 334 -6.89 -22.62 -3.42
CA ALA A 334 -7.51 -23.12 -4.64
C ALA A 334 -7.56 -22.09 -5.78
N LEU A 335 -6.94 -20.91 -5.64
CA LEU A 335 -6.67 -19.99 -6.75
C LEU A 335 -5.56 -20.59 -7.64
N PRO A 336 -5.73 -20.61 -8.98
CA PRO A 336 -4.71 -21.17 -9.86
C PRO A 336 -3.39 -20.43 -9.68
N ARG A 337 -2.28 -21.19 -9.61
CA ARG A 337 -0.93 -20.63 -9.76
C ARG A 337 -0.92 -19.81 -11.05
N ILE A 338 -0.53 -18.55 -10.96
CA ILE A 338 -0.34 -17.69 -12.12
C ILE A 338 0.88 -18.25 -12.87
N ASN A 339 0.65 -19.13 -13.84
CA ASN A 339 1.69 -19.50 -14.80
C ASN A 339 1.78 -18.39 -15.85
N PRO A 340 2.99 -17.99 -16.26
CA PRO A 340 3.17 -16.99 -17.30
C PRO A 340 2.54 -17.48 -18.61
N PRO A 341 2.00 -16.57 -19.45
CA PRO A 341 1.56 -16.93 -20.79
C PRO A 341 2.76 -17.45 -21.59
N SER A 342 2.57 -18.56 -22.29
CA SER A 342 3.56 -19.10 -23.22
C SER A 342 3.88 -18.04 -24.30
N PRO A 343 5.15 -17.90 -24.72
CA PRO A 343 5.50 -16.99 -25.79
C PRO A 343 4.79 -17.42 -27.08
N PRO A 344 4.41 -16.47 -27.96
CA PRO A 344 3.77 -16.79 -29.23
C PRO A 344 4.73 -17.61 -30.08
N THR A 345 4.27 -18.79 -30.52
CA THR A 345 4.91 -19.57 -31.59
C THR A 345 4.88 -18.76 -32.88
N THR A 346 6.03 -18.76 -33.57
CA THR A 346 6.27 -18.11 -34.86
C THR A 346 5.47 -18.74 -35.99
#